data_AF-A0A0C9ZHD1-F1
#
_entry.id   AF-A0A0C9ZHD1-F1
#
_cell.length_a   1.000
_cell.length_b   1.000
_cell.length_c   1.000
_cell.angle_alpha   90.00
_cell.angle_beta   90.00
_cell.angle_gamma   90.00
#
_symmetry.space_group_name_H-M   'P 1'
#
loop_
_entity.id
_entity.type
_entity.pdbx_description
1 polymer ?
#
loop_
_entity_poly.entity_id
_entity_poly.type
_entity_poly.pdbx_seq_one_letter_code
_entity_poly.pdbx_strand_id
1 'polypeptide(L)'
;HFAINHIWDKQYTYHLAELIKLGHDFHIPQVFSCSFMSLLKIPLKEISKEHCLLIGKEVFIAFVYAKVMPDEHCRIVTCEEPVMLSHASDYRNLTTCQEDWHAVWWNGMGWFLHDGRNLKPSSDAIKHFHKMQFGQMSHGCQQLMFQVLNHGVAFQYANTFVKDVCQGLVHDLGITSDWFL
;
A
#
# COMPACT_ATOMS: atom_id res chain seq x y z
N HIS A 1 -6.70 -15.89 27.76
CA HIS A 1 -6.31 -16.94 26.79
C HIS A 1 -7.51 -17.53 26.04
N PHE A 2 -8.57 -18.01 26.72
CA PHE A 2 -9.76 -18.58 26.06
C PHE A 2 -10.51 -17.60 25.13
N ALA A 3 -10.70 -16.34 25.54
CA ALA A 3 -11.37 -15.33 24.73
C ALA A 3 -10.59 -14.96 23.45
N ILE A 4 -9.25 -14.86 23.54
CA ILE A 4 -8.39 -14.55 22.40
C ILE A 4 -8.41 -15.70 21.38
N ASN A 5 -8.32 -16.95 21.84
CA ASN A 5 -8.41 -18.11 20.97
C ASN A 5 -9.78 -18.22 20.32
N HIS A 6 -10.87 -17.91 21.05
CA HIS A 6 -12.21 -17.91 20.49
C HIS A 6 -12.44 -16.79 19.45
N ILE A 7 -11.89 -15.59 19.68
CA ILE A 7 -11.92 -14.49 18.69
C ILE A 7 -11.15 -14.89 17.43
N TRP A 8 -9.97 -15.51 17.57
CA TRP A 8 -9.19 -16.01 16.44
C TRP A 8 -9.89 -17.15 15.69
N ASP A 9 -10.46 -18.12 16.38
CA ASP A 9 -11.21 -19.23 15.78
C ASP A 9 -12.45 -18.75 15.02
N LYS A 10 -13.03 -17.62 15.43
CA LYS A 10 -14.24 -17.02 14.82
C LYS A 10 -13.98 -15.72 14.07
N GLN A 11 -12.73 -15.40 13.75
CA GLN A 11 -12.37 -14.13 13.10
C GLN A 11 -13.14 -13.88 11.79
N TYR A 12 -13.52 -14.94 11.08
CA TYR A 12 -14.29 -14.86 9.83
C TYR A 12 -15.77 -14.51 10.02
N THR A 13 -16.27 -14.52 11.26
CA THR A 13 -17.64 -14.14 11.59
C THR A 13 -17.78 -12.68 12.02
N TYR A 14 -16.66 -12.03 12.36
CA TYR A 14 -16.64 -10.63 12.78
C TYR A 14 -16.25 -9.74 11.61
N HIS A 15 -16.89 -8.57 11.50
CA HIS A 15 -16.39 -7.52 10.62
C HIS A 15 -15.08 -6.95 11.19
N LEU A 16 -14.17 -6.49 10.32
CA LEU A 16 -12.86 -5.98 10.75
C LEU A 16 -12.97 -4.79 11.71
N ALA A 17 -14.03 -3.98 11.57
CA ALA A 17 -14.33 -2.89 12.50
C ALA A 17 -14.62 -3.40 13.93
N GLU A 18 -15.29 -4.54 14.05
CA GLU A 18 -15.57 -5.17 15.35
C GLU A 18 -14.28 -5.71 15.96
N LEU A 19 -13.43 -6.35 15.16
CA LEU A 19 -12.14 -6.85 15.64
C LEU A 19 -11.18 -5.73 16.06
N ILE A 20 -11.18 -4.59 15.36
CA ILE A 20 -10.45 -3.39 15.79
C ILE A 20 -10.96 -2.91 17.15
N LYS A 21 -12.28 -2.78 17.30
CA LYS A 21 -12.89 -2.39 18.57
C LYS A 21 -12.54 -3.35 19.70
N LEU A 22 -12.62 -4.66 19.46
CA LEU A 22 -12.23 -5.68 20.45
C LEU A 22 -10.74 -5.60 20.78
N GLY A 23 -9.87 -5.41 19.80
CA GLY A 23 -8.43 -5.25 20.01
C GLY A 23 -8.10 -4.02 20.87
N HIS A 24 -8.85 -2.94 20.68
CA HIS A 24 -8.76 -1.74 21.50
C HIS A 24 -9.32 -1.96 22.91
N ASP A 25 -10.60 -2.35 23.03
CA ASP A 25 -11.33 -2.44 24.31
C ASP A 25 -10.70 -3.48 25.26
N PHE A 26 -10.08 -4.53 24.72
CA PHE A 26 -9.42 -5.57 25.52
C PHE A 26 -7.88 -5.46 25.55
N HIS A 27 -7.31 -4.39 24.99
CA HIS A 27 -5.86 -4.17 24.94
C HIS A 27 -5.08 -5.36 24.34
N ILE A 28 -5.51 -5.84 23.16
CA ILE A 28 -4.88 -6.94 22.43
C ILE A 28 -4.22 -6.36 21.15
N PRO A 29 -2.93 -5.96 21.21
CA PRO A 29 -2.27 -5.26 20.11
C PRO A 29 -2.28 -6.07 18.81
N GLN A 30 -2.07 -7.39 18.88
CA GLN A 30 -2.01 -8.22 17.68
C GLN A 30 -3.36 -8.25 16.94
N VAL A 31 -4.49 -8.33 17.67
CA VAL A 31 -5.82 -8.32 17.07
C VAL A 31 -6.11 -6.96 16.46
N PHE A 32 -5.79 -5.87 17.17
CA PHE A 32 -5.95 -4.52 16.65
C PHE A 32 -5.15 -4.32 15.37
N SER A 33 -3.84 -4.58 15.39
CA SER A 33 -2.95 -4.36 14.25
C SER A 33 -3.32 -5.24 13.05
N CYS A 34 -3.57 -6.53 13.25
CA CYS A 34 -3.97 -7.43 12.15
C CYS A 34 -5.28 -6.98 11.50
N SER A 35 -6.24 -6.54 12.31
CA SER A 35 -7.55 -6.11 11.82
C SER A 35 -7.48 -4.76 11.10
N PHE A 36 -6.70 -3.81 11.64
CA PHE A 36 -6.43 -2.52 10.98
C PHE A 36 -5.75 -2.71 9.63
N MET A 37 -4.69 -3.52 9.56
CA MET A 37 -3.98 -3.82 8.32
C MET A 37 -4.88 -4.54 7.29
N SER A 38 -5.81 -5.36 7.76
CA SER A 38 -6.80 -6.01 6.89
C SER A 38 -7.86 -5.03 6.41
N LEU A 39 -8.28 -4.07 7.26
CA LEU A 39 -9.26 -3.05 6.92
C LEU A 39 -8.75 -2.15 5.80
N LEU A 40 -7.44 -1.88 5.77
CA LEU A 40 -6.78 -1.13 4.69
C LEU A 40 -6.93 -1.78 3.31
N LYS A 41 -7.32 -3.05 3.21
CA LYS A 41 -7.61 -3.71 1.94
C LYS A 41 -9.05 -3.46 1.44
N ILE A 42 -9.95 -3.00 2.31
CA ILE A 42 -11.35 -2.70 1.97
C ILE A 42 -11.46 -1.28 1.39
N PRO A 43 -12.10 -1.07 0.22
CA PRO A 43 -12.34 0.26 -0.34
C PRO A 43 -13.09 1.20 0.64
N LEU A 44 -12.73 2.49 0.67
CA LEU A 44 -13.37 3.47 1.56
C LEU A 44 -14.90 3.51 1.41
N LYS A 45 -15.39 3.37 0.17
CA LYS A 45 -16.83 3.35 -0.16
C LYS A 45 -17.60 2.17 0.46
N GLU A 46 -16.90 1.13 0.89
CA GLU A 46 -17.49 -0.07 1.52
C GLU A 46 -17.49 0.04 3.05
N ILE A 47 -16.90 1.11 3.61
CA ILE A 47 -16.96 1.40 5.04
C ILE A 47 -18.20 2.24 5.32
N SER A 48 -19.17 1.64 6.01
CA SER A 48 -20.39 2.34 6.42
C SER A 48 -20.15 3.30 7.60
N LYS A 49 -21.12 4.18 7.85
CA LYS A 49 -21.09 5.10 8.98
C LYS A 49 -21.04 4.35 10.31
N GLU A 50 -21.74 3.23 10.42
CA GLU A 50 -21.77 2.37 11.60
C GLU A 50 -20.37 1.80 11.88
N HIS A 51 -19.65 1.35 10.84
CA HIS A 51 -18.26 0.91 10.99
C HIS A 51 -17.35 2.03 11.49
N CYS A 52 -17.51 3.25 10.96
CA CYS A 52 -16.73 4.42 11.41
C CYS A 52 -16.99 4.75 12.88
N LEU A 53 -18.26 4.70 13.31
CA LEU A 53 -18.62 4.91 14.71
C LEU A 53 -18.06 3.82 15.62
N LEU A 54 -18.01 2.58 15.13
CA LEU A 54 -17.53 1.43 15.89
C LEU A 54 -16.02 1.48 16.17
N ILE A 55 -15.21 1.84 15.18
CA ILE A 55 -13.74 1.92 15.34
C ILE A 55 -13.27 3.21 16.02
N GLY A 56 -14.14 4.22 16.09
CA GLY A 56 -13.79 5.51 16.69
C GLY A 56 -13.13 6.49 15.72
N LYS A 57 -13.15 7.77 16.08
CA LYS A 57 -12.73 8.87 15.22
C LYS A 57 -11.23 8.81 14.93
N GLU A 58 -10.43 8.55 15.95
CA GLU A 58 -8.97 8.52 15.91
C GLU A 58 -8.50 7.43 14.95
N VAL A 59 -9.03 6.21 15.10
CA VAL A 59 -8.72 5.08 14.22
C VAL A 59 -9.23 5.33 12.80
N PHE A 60 -10.41 5.92 12.63
CA PHE A 60 -10.93 6.24 11.30
C PHE A 60 -10.09 7.29 10.57
N ILE A 61 -9.64 8.34 11.25
CA ILE A 61 -8.75 9.36 10.67
C ILE A 61 -7.44 8.72 10.23
N ALA A 62 -6.82 7.92 11.10
CA ALA A 62 -5.59 7.21 10.77
C ALA A 62 -5.77 6.20 9.64
N PHE A 63 -6.92 5.51 9.57
CA PHE A 63 -7.28 4.65 8.46
C PHE A 63 -7.36 5.41 7.12
N VAL A 64 -8.06 6.55 7.09
CA VAL A 64 -8.12 7.39 5.88
C VAL A 64 -6.73 7.89 5.50
N TYR A 65 -5.95 8.36 6.47
CA TYR A 65 -4.59 8.85 6.26
C TYR A 65 -3.67 7.77 5.70
N ALA A 66 -3.71 6.57 6.29
CA ALA A 66 -2.96 5.39 5.85
C ALA A 66 -3.37 4.88 4.45
N LYS A 67 -4.56 5.22 3.95
CA LYS A 67 -4.94 4.91 2.56
C LYS A 67 -4.51 5.99 1.57
N VAL A 68 -4.70 7.25 1.92
CA VAL A 68 -4.53 8.37 0.98
C VAL A 68 -3.05 8.73 0.81
N MET A 69 -2.28 8.78 1.90
CA MET A 69 -0.90 9.25 1.84
C MET A 69 0.04 8.37 1.01
N PRO A 70 -0.04 7.03 1.07
CA PRO A 70 0.77 6.20 0.18
C PRO A 70 0.52 6.45 -1.30
N ASP A 71 -0.75 6.60 -1.69
CA ASP A 71 -1.10 6.85 -3.10
C ASP A 71 -0.67 8.26 -3.54
N GLU A 72 -0.79 9.26 -2.66
CA GLU A 72 -0.29 10.62 -2.94
C GLU A 72 1.23 10.65 -3.07
N HIS A 73 1.95 9.97 -2.18
CA HIS A 73 3.40 9.79 -2.29
C HIS A 73 3.79 9.12 -3.61
N CYS A 74 3.06 8.06 -4.01
CA CYS A 74 3.30 7.41 -5.29
C CYS A 74 3.10 8.37 -6.46
N ARG A 75 2.05 9.21 -6.45
CA ARG A 75 1.83 10.22 -7.49
C ARG A 75 2.98 11.20 -7.60
N ILE A 76 3.51 11.67 -6.48
CA ILE A 76 4.66 12.59 -6.45
C ILE A 76 5.90 11.89 -7.03
N VAL A 77 6.19 10.67 -6.57
CA VAL A 77 7.32 9.88 -7.06
C VAL A 77 7.22 9.62 -8.56
N THR A 78 6.01 9.44 -9.09
CA THR A 78 5.84 9.19 -10.53
C THR A 78 6.02 10.39 -11.44
N CYS A 79 6.12 11.60 -10.88
CA CYS A 79 6.54 12.79 -11.62
C CYS A 79 8.00 12.69 -12.11
N GLU A 80 8.81 11.81 -11.51
CA GLU A 80 10.20 11.62 -11.87
C GLU A 80 10.41 10.18 -12.37
N GLU A 81 10.87 10.04 -13.60
CA GLU A 81 11.18 8.72 -14.13
C GLU A 81 12.45 8.16 -13.48
N PRO A 82 12.44 6.88 -13.06
CA PRO A 82 13.65 6.22 -12.59
C PRO A 82 14.75 6.26 -13.66
N VAL A 83 15.93 6.72 -13.25
CA VAL A 83 17.11 6.75 -14.12
C VAL A 83 17.63 5.32 -14.31
N MET A 84 17.75 4.90 -15.57
CA MET A 84 18.36 3.64 -15.92
C MET A 84 19.89 3.73 -15.79
N LEU A 85 20.44 3.17 -14.72
CA LEU A 85 21.87 3.25 -14.41
C LEU A 85 22.74 2.30 -15.25
N SER A 86 22.14 1.26 -15.85
CA SER A 86 22.85 0.27 -16.66
C SER A 86 21.93 -0.32 -17.72
N HIS A 87 22.51 -0.75 -18.84
CA HIS A 87 21.81 -1.44 -19.92
C HIS A 87 22.23 -2.90 -19.96
N ALA A 88 21.29 -3.78 -20.29
CA ALA A 88 21.58 -5.19 -20.53
C ALA A 88 22.37 -5.35 -21.83
N SER A 89 23.18 -6.40 -21.93
CA SER A 89 24.06 -6.66 -23.08
C SER A 89 23.35 -6.83 -24.42
N ASP A 90 22.04 -7.08 -24.40
CA ASP A 90 21.19 -7.27 -25.57
C ASP A 90 20.62 -5.96 -26.14
N TYR A 91 20.95 -4.80 -25.55
CA TYR A 91 20.52 -3.51 -26.07
C TYR A 91 21.16 -3.19 -27.42
N ARG A 92 20.37 -2.63 -28.34
CA ARG A 92 20.83 -2.27 -29.70
C ARG A 92 21.13 -0.79 -29.86
N ASN A 93 20.34 0.05 -29.20
CA ASN A 93 20.42 1.50 -29.29
C ASN A 93 20.08 2.11 -27.92
N LEU A 94 21.01 2.92 -27.40
CA LEU A 94 20.86 3.61 -26.12
C LEU A 94 19.67 4.59 -26.14
N THR A 95 19.63 5.46 -27.14
CA THR A 95 18.62 6.51 -27.29
C THR A 95 17.23 5.91 -27.39
N THR A 96 17.04 4.92 -28.27
CA THR A 96 15.73 4.26 -28.42
C THR A 96 15.29 3.57 -27.13
N CYS A 97 16.23 2.93 -26.42
CA CYS A 97 15.94 2.28 -25.14
C CYS A 97 15.49 3.28 -24.06
N GLN A 98 16.09 4.48 -24.04
CA GLN A 98 15.72 5.54 -23.11
C GLN A 98 14.38 6.20 -23.50
N GLU A 99 14.15 6.46 -24.78
CA GLU A 99 12.90 7.01 -25.30
C GLU A 99 11.71 6.06 -25.05
N ASP A 100 11.90 4.76 -25.28
CA ASP A 100 10.88 3.75 -24.98
C ASP A 100 10.59 3.67 -23.48
N TRP A 101 11.63 3.73 -22.63
CA TRP A 101 11.45 3.78 -21.19
C TRP A 101 10.64 5.01 -20.77
N HIS A 102 11.03 6.19 -21.25
CA HIS A 102 10.34 7.44 -20.97
C HIS A 102 8.88 7.39 -21.38
N ALA A 103 8.61 6.93 -22.61
CA ALA A 103 7.26 6.80 -23.14
C ALA A 103 6.42 5.82 -22.30
N VAL A 104 6.96 4.66 -21.94
CA VAL A 104 6.21 3.67 -21.16
C VAL A 104 6.01 4.14 -19.72
N TRP A 105 7.01 4.80 -19.11
CA TRP A 105 6.89 5.40 -17.78
C TRP A 105 5.72 6.38 -17.71
N TRP A 106 5.69 7.35 -18.62
CA TRP A 106 4.65 8.38 -18.61
C TRP A 106 3.28 7.85 -19.01
N ASN A 107 3.21 6.98 -20.01
CA ASN A 107 1.93 6.39 -20.43
C ASN A 107 1.38 5.36 -19.43
N GLY A 108 2.27 4.73 -18.66
CA GLY A 108 1.94 3.65 -17.74
C GLY A 108 1.79 4.07 -16.30
N MET A 109 2.85 4.63 -15.71
CA MET A 109 2.86 5.04 -14.31
C MET A 109 2.32 6.46 -14.15
N GLY A 110 2.87 7.41 -14.88
CA GLY A 110 2.48 8.82 -14.78
C GLY A 110 0.98 9.02 -15.05
N TRP A 111 0.52 8.68 -16.24
CA TRP A 111 -0.87 8.91 -16.62
C TRP A 111 -1.87 8.14 -15.73
N PHE A 112 -1.56 6.89 -15.39
CA PHE A 112 -2.46 6.05 -14.59
C PHE A 112 -2.63 6.57 -13.16
N LEU A 113 -1.58 7.14 -12.57
CA LEU A 113 -1.61 7.66 -11.20
C LEU A 113 -2.10 9.11 -11.13
N HIS A 114 -1.87 9.90 -12.18
CA HIS A 114 -2.32 11.29 -12.25
C HIS A 114 -3.74 11.46 -12.80
N ASP A 115 -4.35 10.45 -13.43
CA ASP A 115 -5.74 10.55 -13.86
C ASP A 115 -6.68 10.58 -12.63
N GLY A 116 -7.16 11.78 -12.28
CA GLY A 116 -8.11 11.99 -11.19
C GLY A 116 -9.47 11.30 -11.42
N ARG A 117 -9.76 10.83 -12.63
CA ARG A 117 -10.94 10.01 -12.94
C ARG A 117 -10.70 8.53 -12.66
N ASN A 118 -9.44 8.12 -12.49
CA ASN A 118 -9.01 6.75 -12.22
C ASN A 118 -8.40 6.67 -10.81
N LEU A 119 -9.27 6.54 -9.80
CA LEU A 119 -8.89 6.40 -8.38
C LEU A 119 -8.29 5.03 -8.04
N LYS A 120 -7.52 4.44 -8.96
CA LYS A 120 -6.93 3.12 -8.74
C LYS A 120 -5.72 3.22 -7.82
N PRO A 121 -5.55 2.25 -6.90
CA PRO A 121 -4.37 2.19 -6.05
C PRO A 121 -3.08 2.08 -6.86
N SER A 122 -2.00 2.61 -6.31
CA SER A 122 -0.63 2.48 -6.86
C SER A 122 -0.23 1.04 -7.22
N SER A 123 -0.65 0.08 -6.41
CA SER A 123 -0.40 -1.35 -6.67
C SER A 123 -0.99 -1.87 -8.00
N ASP A 124 -2.10 -1.30 -8.47
CA ASP A 124 -2.71 -1.67 -9.75
C ASP A 124 -2.01 -1.01 -10.94
N ALA A 125 -1.45 0.20 -10.74
CA ALA A 125 -0.61 0.86 -11.73
C ALA A 125 0.64 0.01 -12.02
N ILE A 126 1.30 -0.50 -10.98
CA ILE A 126 2.46 -1.39 -11.12
C ILE A 126 2.08 -2.67 -11.89
N LYS A 127 0.95 -3.31 -11.57
CA LYS A 127 0.47 -4.50 -12.32
C LYS A 127 0.15 -4.19 -13.78
N HIS A 128 -0.39 -3.01 -14.06
CA HIS A 128 -0.68 -2.57 -15.42
C HIS A 128 0.62 -2.31 -16.19
N PHE A 129 1.57 -1.64 -15.55
CA PHE A 129 2.90 -1.34 -16.09
C PHE A 129 3.65 -2.59 -16.55
N HIS A 130 3.60 -3.66 -15.75
CA HIS A 130 4.21 -4.96 -16.10
C HIS A 130 3.59 -5.63 -17.34
N LYS A 131 2.42 -5.17 -17.80
CA LYS A 131 1.72 -5.70 -18.98
C LYS A 131 1.87 -4.80 -20.20
N MET A 132 2.52 -3.65 -20.08
CA MET A 132 2.70 -2.73 -21.19
C MET A 132 3.72 -3.27 -22.19
N GLN A 133 3.55 -2.86 -23.45
CA GLN A 133 4.52 -3.15 -24.49
C GLN A 133 5.58 -2.06 -24.50
N PHE A 134 6.84 -2.47 -24.39
CA PHE A 134 8.00 -1.59 -24.51
C PHE A 134 8.51 -1.74 -25.93
N GLY A 135 8.47 -0.66 -26.71
CA GLY A 135 8.62 -0.66 -28.17
C GLY A 135 9.78 -1.52 -28.69
N GLN A 136 10.98 -0.94 -28.75
CA GLN A 136 12.21 -1.61 -29.15
C GLN A 136 13.16 -1.88 -27.98
N MET A 137 12.80 -1.46 -26.76
CA MET A 137 13.55 -1.77 -25.54
C MET A 137 13.78 -3.28 -25.42
N SER A 138 15.04 -3.67 -25.23
CA SER A 138 15.39 -5.08 -25.10
C SER A 138 14.77 -5.68 -23.84
N HIS A 139 14.51 -6.99 -23.87
CA HIS A 139 13.95 -7.69 -22.72
C HIS A 139 14.88 -7.61 -21.50
N GLY A 140 16.20 -7.64 -21.69
CA GLY A 140 17.15 -7.45 -20.61
C GLY A 140 17.01 -6.07 -19.93
N CYS A 141 16.90 -4.99 -20.72
CA CYS A 141 16.68 -3.65 -20.18
C CYS A 141 15.33 -3.55 -19.46
N GLN A 142 14.26 -4.15 -19.99
CA GLN A 142 12.96 -4.19 -19.30
C GLN A 142 13.07 -4.85 -17.93
N GLN A 143 13.79 -5.98 -17.82
CA GLN A 143 14.00 -6.65 -16.54
C GLN A 143 14.77 -5.79 -15.53
N LEU A 144 15.82 -5.07 -15.96
CA LEU A 144 16.54 -4.15 -15.11
C LEU A 144 15.62 -3.03 -14.58
N MET A 145 14.74 -2.50 -15.41
CA MET A 145 13.79 -1.47 -14.97
C MET A 145 12.73 -2.01 -14.00
N PHE A 146 12.22 -3.22 -14.22
CA PHE A 146 11.35 -3.86 -13.24
C PHE A 146 12.08 -4.13 -11.93
N GLN A 147 13.38 -4.45 -11.96
CA GLN A 147 14.17 -4.54 -10.74
C GLN A 147 14.27 -3.19 -10.03
N VAL A 148 14.54 -2.08 -10.73
CA VAL A 148 14.55 -0.73 -10.12
C VAL A 148 13.21 -0.42 -9.46
N LEU A 149 12.10 -0.73 -10.13
CA LEU A 149 10.75 -0.55 -9.60
C LEU A 149 10.44 -1.43 -8.38
N ASN A 150 10.85 -2.71 -8.42
CA ASN A 150 10.59 -3.68 -7.35
C ASN A 150 11.50 -3.45 -6.13
N HIS A 151 12.76 -3.04 -6.34
CA HIS A 151 13.64 -2.59 -5.27
C HIS A 151 13.10 -1.30 -4.65
N GLY A 152 12.47 -0.45 -5.45
CA GLY A 152 11.34 0.37 -5.04
C GLY A 152 11.53 1.15 -3.76
N VAL A 153 12.71 1.71 -3.48
CA VAL A 153 12.96 2.48 -2.23
C VAL A 153 11.90 3.56 -2.04
N ALA A 154 11.51 4.22 -3.13
CA ALA A 154 10.45 5.21 -3.14
C ALA A 154 9.04 4.62 -2.89
N PHE A 155 8.75 3.40 -3.34
CA PHE A 155 7.45 2.72 -3.13
C PHE A 155 7.40 1.92 -1.82
N GLN A 156 8.54 1.52 -1.26
CA GLN A 156 8.65 0.80 0.01
C GLN A 156 8.25 1.69 1.20
N TYR A 157 8.38 3.01 1.05
CA TYR A 157 7.93 3.97 2.05
C TYR A 157 6.46 3.77 2.43
N ALA A 158 5.60 3.42 1.46
CA ALA A 158 4.18 3.17 1.70
C ALA A 158 3.92 2.06 2.74
N ASN A 159 4.66 0.95 2.66
CA ASN A 159 4.46 -0.18 3.55
C ASN A 159 4.97 0.10 4.96
N THR A 160 6.11 0.78 5.08
CA THR A 160 6.66 1.20 6.37
C THR A 160 5.75 2.24 7.01
N PHE A 161 5.34 3.25 6.25
CA PHE A 161 4.43 4.29 6.70
C PHE A 161 3.12 3.72 7.29
N VAL A 162 2.49 2.78 6.60
CA VAL A 162 1.24 2.15 7.10
C VAL A 162 1.48 1.41 8.42
N LYS A 163 2.62 0.71 8.55
CA LYS A 163 2.99 0.03 9.80
C LYS A 163 3.24 1.04 10.92
N ASP A 164 3.93 2.13 10.63
CA ASP A 164 4.23 3.18 11.59
C ASP A 164 2.95 3.87 12.08
N VAL A 165 2.00 4.16 11.18
CA VAL A 165 0.67 4.68 11.56
C VAL A 165 -0.05 3.70 12.49
N CYS A 166 -0.01 2.40 12.19
CA CYS A 166 -0.65 1.39 13.02
C CYS A 166 0.01 1.27 14.41
N GLN A 167 1.34 1.30 14.47
CA GLN A 167 2.11 1.27 15.71
C GLN A 167 1.88 2.54 16.55
N GLY A 168 1.85 3.71 15.90
CA GLY A 168 1.49 4.97 16.52
C GLY A 168 0.10 4.92 17.16
N LEU A 169 -0.90 4.38 16.44
CA LEU A 169 -2.24 4.16 17.02
C LEU A 169 -2.21 3.24 18.24
N VAL A 170 -1.49 2.12 18.18
CA VAL A 170 -1.39 1.18 19.31
C VAL A 170 -0.79 1.88 20.54
N HIS A 171 0.23 2.71 20.33
CA HIS A 171 0.85 3.50 21.39
C HIS A 171 -0.10 4.59 21.93
N ASP A 172 -0.67 5.42 21.05
CA ASP A 172 -1.47 6.59 21.41
C ASP A 172 -2.79 6.21 22.08
N LEU A 173 -3.34 5.06 21.72
CA LEU A 173 -4.54 4.49 22.35
C LEU A 173 -4.23 3.67 23.61
N GLY A 174 -2.95 3.54 24.00
CA GLY A 174 -2.56 2.75 25.18
C GLY A 174 -2.91 1.28 25.05
N ILE A 175 -2.88 0.72 23.84
CA ILE A 175 -3.13 -0.71 23.60
C ILE A 175 -1.85 -1.47 23.93
N THR A 176 -1.62 -1.68 25.23
CA THR A 176 -0.49 -2.44 25.78
C THR A 176 -0.99 -3.73 26.40
N SER A 177 -0.25 -4.83 26.23
CA SER A 177 -0.59 -6.09 26.87
C SER A 177 -0.22 -6.08 28.36
N ASP A 178 -0.82 -5.18 29.14
CA ASP A 178 -0.53 -5.03 30.58
C ASP A 178 -1.13 -6.15 31.43
N TRP A 179 -1.93 -7.05 30.82
CA TRP A 179 -2.51 -8.23 31.47
C TRP A 179 -1.49 -9.37 31.72
N PHE A 180 -0.18 -9.11 31.57
CA PHE A 180 0.89 -10.08 31.79
C PHE A 180 1.85 -9.70 32.95
N LEU A 181 1.43 -8.83 33.87
CA LEU A 181 2.09 -8.66 35.17
C LEU A 181 1.28 -9.30 36.30
#